data_AF-I7M117-F1
#
_entry.id   AF-I7M117-F1
#
_cell.length_a   1.000
_cell.length_b   1.000
_cell.length_c   1.000
_cell.angle_alpha   90.00
_cell.angle_beta   90.00
_cell.angle_gamma   90.00
#
_symmetry.space_group_name_H-M   'P 1'
#
loop_
_entity.id
_entity.type
_entity.pdbx_description
1 polymer ?
#
loop_
_entity_poly.entity_id
_entity_poly.type
_entity_poly.pdbx_seq_one_letter_code
_entity_poly.pdbx_strand_id
1 'polypeptide(L)'
;MLLKYKIPIAAVGLVALDFIFPQIKKRFINSLQDTNVDVQRRANFQPLKDLECKFREIFFDFYNLQGTRWNGYFFGYSNDNYWIDGAGYQLSEKLFTNLIKTTHELHNMCLEATDIALNDDLLLKEVFDIPKDMFPIIRKSWENRQLDLLSRYDFILGKNGQLYFLEVNGDTPSCIIEAGQAQKLWAEQFQLLQFNNIDFEIKQGLQKIMEQNGKSKLFMLNNSNWEDKCTFNYLHSLIKPFLANISIDTKNISKIENVIENELKSDNFKSSIILKQYPFEWLASESTYNFFTNPQFYDNKSQIMIEPPWKIIMSNKAMSVLLYNMFPQNPHLAKASLEPIRYGGSGIPQVSKQKYGREGDSIILSKYYNDFELFQTDSYKKFSSKPIFQEFIDSDHHQQRYITLSCWVIQGKPCGIVIREDLNPIIGQGSSVVPYYIEKKQSENEQQIQIDLITDTTQSNIRQSLYGKEEFNSNTDLIRLQENIAEKTQYIDPLFQDNLIRQNIQSIKLQEKTMRHFAGYHDYQYQTQTHGTTMFQQSQQNKTTHRQSGGSTGKRFSSSS
;
A
#
# COMPACT_ATOMS: atom_id res chain seq x y z
N MET A 1 10.62 7.56 -38.68
CA MET A 1 10.96 8.54 -39.73
C MET A 1 10.08 9.81 -39.71
N LEU A 2 8.97 9.87 -38.94
CA LEU A 2 8.09 11.04 -38.85
C LEU A 2 8.30 11.96 -37.63
N LEU A 3 9.27 11.69 -36.76
CA LEU A 3 9.64 12.56 -35.62
C LEU A 3 10.50 13.78 -36.02
N LYS A 4 10.69 14.05 -37.31
CA LYS A 4 11.58 15.12 -37.81
C LYS A 4 10.86 16.40 -38.27
N TYR A 5 9.53 16.43 -38.28
CA TYR A 5 8.76 17.59 -38.72
C TYR A 5 7.71 17.98 -37.67
N LYS A 6 7.97 19.08 -36.96
CA LYS A 6 7.04 19.73 -36.02
C LYS A 6 5.75 20.16 -36.74
N ILE A 7 4.76 19.28 -36.80
CA ILE A 7 3.40 19.62 -37.24
C ILE A 7 2.50 19.61 -35.99
N PRO A 8 1.69 20.65 -35.75
CA PRO A 8 0.75 20.65 -34.63
C PRO A 8 -0.33 19.61 -34.88
N ILE A 9 -0.44 18.61 -33.99
CA ILE A 9 -1.52 17.62 -33.97
C ILE A 9 -2.78 18.31 -33.42
N ALA A 10 -3.36 19.18 -34.25
CA ALA A 10 -4.67 19.75 -34.01
C ALA A 10 -5.59 19.24 -35.11
N ALA A 11 -6.67 18.56 -34.69
CA ALA A 11 -7.74 18.02 -35.53
C ALA A 11 -7.54 16.61 -36.12
N VAL A 12 -7.34 15.60 -35.26
CA VAL A 12 -7.93 14.26 -35.47
C VAL A 12 -8.36 13.71 -34.11
N GLY A 13 -9.67 13.49 -33.95
CA GLY A 13 -10.28 13.05 -32.70
C GLY A 13 -9.85 11.64 -32.25
N LEU A 14 -10.09 11.39 -30.97
CA LEU A 14 -9.81 10.24 -30.10
C LEU A 14 -10.00 8.80 -30.63
N VAL A 15 -10.39 8.61 -31.89
CA VAL A 15 -10.48 7.30 -32.56
C VAL A 15 -9.11 6.87 -33.14
N ALA A 16 -8.08 7.71 -33.04
CA ALA A 16 -6.83 7.55 -33.79
C ALA A 16 -5.64 6.93 -33.03
N LEU A 17 -5.74 6.55 -31.75
CA LEU A 17 -4.59 5.94 -31.04
C LEU A 17 -4.17 4.61 -31.68
N ASP A 18 -5.12 3.81 -32.17
CA ASP A 18 -4.84 2.58 -32.93
C ASP A 18 -4.28 2.82 -34.35
N PHE A 19 -4.43 4.05 -34.89
CA PHE A 19 -4.01 4.41 -36.25
C PHE A 19 -2.62 5.07 -36.32
N ILE A 20 -2.11 5.61 -35.21
CA ILE A 20 -0.80 6.26 -35.16
C ILE A 20 0.36 5.24 -35.18
N PHE A 21 0.11 3.99 -34.79
CA PHE A 21 1.11 2.92 -34.80
C PHE A 21 0.63 1.66 -35.55
N PRO A 22 0.64 1.66 -36.90
CA PRO A 22 0.21 0.49 -37.63
C PRO A 22 1.41 -0.44 -37.84
N GLN A 23 1.69 -1.40 -36.94
CA GLN A 23 2.30 -2.69 -37.34
C GLN A 23 1.92 -3.87 -36.43
N ILE A 24 1.42 -4.91 -37.11
CA ILE A 24 0.93 -6.19 -36.64
C ILE A 24 2.08 -7.22 -36.52
N LYS A 25 2.04 -8.02 -35.45
CA LYS A 25 2.52 -9.41 -35.23
C LYS A 25 3.92 -9.82 -35.76
N LYS A 26 4.77 -10.19 -34.80
CA LYS A 26 5.22 -11.58 -34.59
C LYS A 26 5.81 -11.70 -33.18
N ARG A 27 5.03 -12.21 -32.21
CA ARG A 27 5.62 -12.77 -30.99
C ARG A 27 6.36 -14.04 -31.42
N PHE A 28 7.68 -14.02 -31.37
CA PHE A 28 8.47 -15.24 -31.41
C PHE A 28 8.19 -16.00 -30.12
N ILE A 29 7.38 -17.07 -30.21
CA ILE A 29 7.33 -18.10 -29.19
C ILE A 29 8.63 -18.88 -29.33
N ASN A 30 9.67 -18.47 -28.63
CA ASN A 30 10.82 -19.34 -28.43
C ASN A 30 10.45 -20.37 -27.35
N SER A 31 10.32 -21.61 -27.83
CA SER A 31 10.49 -22.89 -27.12
C SER A 31 10.08 -22.91 -25.64
N LEU A 32 8.90 -23.49 -25.41
CA LEU A 32 8.57 -24.23 -24.20
C LEU A 32 9.69 -25.25 -23.91
N GLN A 33 10.55 -24.92 -22.95
CA GLN A 33 11.22 -25.89 -22.11
C GLN A 33 10.59 -25.78 -20.72
N ASP A 34 10.27 -26.93 -20.13
CA ASP A 34 9.71 -27.08 -18.78
C ASP A 34 10.26 -26.05 -17.79
N THR A 35 9.43 -25.08 -17.40
CA THR A 35 9.70 -24.22 -16.24
C THR A 35 8.64 -24.51 -15.19
N ASN A 36 9.00 -25.40 -14.26
CA ASN A 36 8.37 -25.42 -12.94
C ASN A 36 8.27 -23.96 -12.44
N VAL A 37 7.05 -23.52 -12.17
CA VAL A 37 6.74 -22.13 -11.83
C VAL A 37 7.49 -21.72 -10.57
N ASP A 38 8.26 -20.63 -10.68
CA ASP A 38 9.42 -20.26 -9.86
C ASP A 38 9.06 -19.63 -8.48
N VAL A 39 7.82 -19.79 -8.02
CA VAL A 39 7.43 -19.50 -6.61
C VAL A 39 7.39 -20.82 -5.87
N GLN A 40 8.52 -21.19 -5.27
CA GLN A 40 8.61 -22.42 -4.50
C GLN A 40 8.09 -22.18 -3.08
N ARG A 41 6.79 -22.36 -2.91
CA ARG A 41 6.13 -22.75 -1.65
C ARG A 41 5.90 -21.62 -0.65
N ARG A 42 4.62 -21.48 -0.29
CA ARG A 42 4.20 -20.90 0.99
C ARG A 42 4.63 -21.87 2.10
N ALA A 43 5.70 -21.54 2.81
CA ALA A 43 6.22 -22.36 3.90
C ALA A 43 5.54 -21.98 5.22
N ASN A 44 5.34 -22.96 6.10
CA ASN A 44 4.79 -22.72 7.43
C ASN A 44 5.92 -22.38 8.40
N PHE A 45 5.68 -21.37 9.24
CA PHE A 45 6.59 -20.92 10.28
C PHE A 45 5.88 -20.91 11.62
N GLN A 46 6.65 -20.94 12.70
CA GLN A 46 6.09 -20.60 14.00
C GLN A 46 5.81 -19.09 14.03
N PRO A 47 4.70 -18.62 14.63
CA PRO A 47 4.48 -17.20 14.86
C PRO A 47 5.66 -16.50 15.56
N LEU A 48 5.78 -15.19 15.38
CA LEU A 48 6.80 -14.39 16.05
C LEU A 48 6.63 -14.49 17.58
N LYS A 49 7.73 -14.76 18.29
CA LYS A 49 7.72 -14.65 19.76
C LYS A 49 7.52 -13.20 20.15
N ASP A 50 6.61 -12.97 21.10
CA ASP A 50 6.25 -11.64 21.61
C ASP A 50 5.83 -10.67 20.50
N LEU A 51 5.15 -11.18 19.46
CA LEU A 51 4.69 -10.43 18.28
C LEU A 51 4.09 -9.08 18.66
N GLU A 52 3.14 -9.07 19.60
CA GLU A 52 2.47 -7.85 20.04
C GLU A 52 3.44 -6.81 20.62
N CYS A 53 4.40 -7.25 21.43
CA CYS A 53 5.41 -6.35 22.01
C CYS A 53 6.28 -5.74 20.91
N LYS A 54 6.83 -6.58 20.03
CA LYS A 54 7.68 -6.15 18.92
C LYS A 54 6.97 -5.22 17.95
N PHE A 55 5.70 -5.47 17.67
CA PHE A 55 4.93 -4.67 16.73
C PHE A 55 4.54 -3.31 17.30
N ARG A 56 4.27 -3.23 18.61
CA ARG A 56 4.13 -1.94 19.30
C ARG A 56 5.40 -1.10 19.26
N GLU A 57 6.59 -1.73 19.36
CA GLU A 57 7.88 -1.02 19.27
C GLU A 57 8.11 -0.35 17.91
N ILE A 58 7.58 -0.94 16.83
CA ILE A 58 7.66 -0.37 15.48
C ILE A 58 6.42 0.43 15.08
N PHE A 59 5.49 0.68 16.00
CA PHE A 59 4.23 1.38 15.76
C PHE A 59 3.28 0.67 14.78
N PHE A 60 3.37 -0.65 14.64
CA PHE A 60 2.49 -1.44 13.79
C PHE A 60 1.27 -1.91 14.58
N ASP A 61 0.30 -1.03 14.79
CA ASP A 61 -0.81 -1.25 15.74
C ASP A 61 -2.02 -2.00 15.14
N PHE A 62 -2.08 -2.18 13.82
CA PHE A 62 -3.24 -2.74 13.11
C PHE A 62 -3.01 -4.14 12.51
N TYR A 63 -1.88 -4.77 12.84
CA TYR A 63 -1.50 -6.09 12.33
C TYR A 63 -2.55 -7.20 12.56
N ASN A 64 -3.33 -7.07 13.64
CA ASN A 64 -4.34 -8.02 14.07
C ASN A 64 -5.75 -7.67 13.58
N LEU A 65 -5.89 -6.65 12.70
CA LEU A 65 -7.16 -6.42 12.04
C LEU A 65 -7.58 -7.70 11.32
N GLN A 66 -8.84 -8.08 11.49
CA GLN A 66 -9.43 -9.10 10.63
C GLN A 66 -9.41 -8.53 9.22
N GLY A 67 -8.94 -9.32 8.25
CA GLY A 67 -8.93 -8.94 6.84
C GLY A 67 -10.28 -8.34 6.49
N THR A 68 -10.28 -7.07 6.08
CA THR A 68 -11.51 -6.33 5.83
C THR A 68 -12.31 -7.09 4.78
N ARG A 69 -13.50 -7.53 5.20
CA ARG A 69 -14.44 -8.29 4.37
C ARG A 69 -14.74 -7.51 3.10
N TRP A 70 -14.11 -7.87 2.00
CA TRP A 70 -14.78 -7.68 0.73
C TRP A 70 -16.07 -8.48 0.79
N ASN A 71 -17.17 -7.87 0.38
CA ASN A 71 -18.37 -8.61 0.01
C ASN A 71 -17.98 -9.40 -1.25
N GLY A 72 -17.26 -10.51 -1.04
CA GLY A 72 -16.57 -11.23 -2.10
C GLY A 72 -17.61 -11.74 -3.08
N TYR A 73 -17.73 -11.08 -4.23
CA TYR A 73 -18.62 -11.50 -5.32
C TYR A 73 -18.29 -12.92 -5.84
N PHE A 74 -17.19 -13.54 -5.38
CA PHE A 74 -16.57 -14.72 -5.99
C PHE A 74 -16.50 -15.97 -5.10
N PHE A 75 -15.90 -15.88 -3.90
CA PHE A 75 -15.64 -17.08 -3.08
C PHE A 75 -16.08 -16.97 -1.59
N GLY A 76 -16.79 -15.91 -1.20
CA GLY A 76 -17.31 -15.74 0.17
C GLY A 76 -16.28 -15.19 1.18
N TYR A 77 -16.62 -15.23 2.47
CA TYR A 77 -15.83 -14.61 3.55
C TYR A 77 -14.70 -15.52 4.04
N SER A 78 -13.49 -14.98 4.22
CA SER A 78 -12.43 -15.58 5.04
C SER A 78 -12.18 -14.73 6.29
N ASN A 79 -11.76 -15.36 7.40
CA ASN A 79 -11.43 -14.70 8.67
C ASN A 79 -9.90 -14.62 8.87
N ASP A 80 -9.15 -14.38 7.80
CA ASP A 80 -7.70 -14.26 7.92
C ASP A 80 -7.31 -12.97 8.65
N ASN A 81 -6.19 -12.98 9.34
CA ASN A 81 -5.60 -11.76 9.89
C ASN A 81 -4.98 -10.95 8.75
N TYR A 82 -4.93 -9.64 8.94
CA TYR A 82 -4.23 -8.73 8.04
C TYR A 82 -2.75 -9.13 7.91
N TRP A 83 -2.03 -9.28 9.03
CA TRP A 83 -0.65 -9.77 9.02
C TRP A 83 -0.59 -11.29 9.30
N ILE A 84 0.15 -12.03 8.48
CA ILE A 84 0.37 -13.47 8.64
C ILE A 84 1.84 -13.72 8.99
N ASP A 85 2.13 -14.09 10.23
CA ASP A 85 3.48 -14.43 10.69
C ASP A 85 3.76 -15.94 10.73
N GLY A 86 2.71 -16.76 10.71
CA GLY A 86 2.81 -18.23 10.65
C GLY A 86 3.15 -18.81 9.28
N ALA A 87 3.42 -17.97 8.28
CA ALA A 87 3.80 -18.40 6.94
C ALA A 87 4.81 -17.44 6.31
N GLY A 88 5.54 -17.91 5.31
CA GLY A 88 6.45 -17.10 4.51
C GLY A 88 6.59 -17.63 3.08
N TYR A 89 6.68 -16.72 2.12
CA TYR A 89 6.92 -17.07 0.72
C TYR A 89 8.41 -17.08 0.40
N GLN A 90 8.90 -18.19 -0.15
CA GLN A 90 10.26 -18.26 -0.67
C GLN A 90 10.32 -17.75 -2.11
N LEU A 91 11.17 -16.76 -2.36
CA LEU A 91 11.52 -16.30 -3.69
C LEU A 91 12.81 -16.97 -4.13
N SER A 92 12.80 -17.57 -5.33
CA SER A 92 14.05 -18.00 -5.96
C SER A 92 14.89 -16.76 -6.34
N GLU A 93 16.20 -16.94 -6.41
CA GLU A 93 17.11 -15.87 -6.87
C GLU A 93 16.73 -15.35 -8.25
N LYS A 94 16.25 -16.23 -9.14
CA LYS A 94 15.81 -15.87 -10.49
C LYS A 94 14.56 -14.99 -10.46
N LEU A 95 13.53 -15.37 -9.70
CA LEU A 95 12.32 -14.56 -9.58
C LEU A 95 12.61 -13.22 -8.90
N PHE A 96 13.40 -13.23 -7.83
CA PHE A 96 13.83 -12.02 -7.13
C PHE A 96 14.56 -11.06 -8.10
N THR A 97 15.59 -11.56 -8.79
CA THR A 97 16.37 -10.75 -9.74
C THR A 97 15.49 -10.22 -10.87
N ASN A 98 14.59 -11.05 -11.40
CA ASN A 98 13.65 -10.64 -12.45
C ASN A 98 12.71 -9.53 -11.97
N LEU A 99 12.15 -9.64 -10.76
CA LEU A 99 11.27 -8.63 -10.17
C LEU A 99 11.98 -7.29 -10.01
N ILE A 100 13.21 -7.29 -9.48
CA ILE A 100 14.00 -6.08 -9.30
C ILE A 100 14.33 -5.42 -10.64
N LYS A 101 14.83 -6.18 -11.61
CA LYS A 101 15.15 -5.67 -12.96
C LYS A 101 13.92 -5.09 -13.65
N THR A 102 12.81 -5.82 -13.60
CA THR A 102 11.53 -5.40 -14.20
C THR A 102 11.00 -4.13 -13.53
N THR A 103 11.10 -4.03 -12.20
CA THR A 103 10.65 -2.84 -11.46
C THR A 103 11.46 -1.61 -11.85
N HIS A 104 12.79 -1.75 -11.99
CA HIS A 104 13.65 -0.67 -12.44
C HIS A 104 13.34 -0.23 -13.88
N GLU A 105 13.21 -1.18 -14.80
CA GLU A 105 12.87 -0.91 -16.19
C GLU A 105 11.52 -0.18 -16.30
N LEU A 106 10.49 -0.68 -15.59
CA LEU A 106 9.17 -0.06 -15.58
C LEU A 106 9.17 1.33 -14.94
N HIS A 107 9.97 1.55 -13.89
CA HIS A 107 10.11 2.89 -13.33
C HIS A 107 10.66 3.88 -14.36
N ASN A 108 11.70 3.49 -15.10
CA ASN A 108 12.26 4.30 -16.17
C ASN A 108 11.26 4.57 -17.30
N MET A 109 10.52 3.54 -17.71
CA MET A 109 9.44 3.67 -18.70
C MET A 109 8.31 4.59 -18.21
N CYS A 110 7.95 4.53 -16.93
CA CYS A 110 6.95 5.43 -16.33
C CYS A 110 7.42 6.89 -16.34
N LEU A 111 8.70 7.15 -16.06
CA LEU A 111 9.26 8.51 -16.14
C LEU A 111 9.24 9.05 -17.57
N GLU A 112 9.59 8.22 -18.56
CA GLU A 112 9.50 8.58 -19.98
C GLU A 112 8.05 8.84 -20.41
N ALA A 113 7.12 7.96 -20.05
CA ALA A 113 5.70 8.14 -20.32
C ALA A 113 5.14 9.41 -19.65
N THR A 114 5.60 9.73 -18.44
CA THR A 114 5.24 10.97 -17.73
C THR A 114 5.76 12.20 -18.47
N ASP A 115 7.02 12.19 -18.93
CA ASP A 115 7.61 13.29 -19.71
C ASP A 115 6.82 13.53 -21.00
N ILE A 116 6.45 12.47 -21.72
CA ILE A 116 5.61 12.56 -22.93
C ILE A 116 4.22 13.11 -22.59
N ALA A 117 3.55 12.57 -21.57
CA ALA A 117 2.22 13.00 -21.17
C ALA A 117 2.18 14.50 -20.82
N LEU A 118 3.18 14.99 -20.09
CA LEU A 118 3.26 16.42 -19.71
C LEU A 118 3.45 17.35 -20.91
N ASN A 119 4.00 16.87 -22.02
CA ASN A 119 4.17 17.64 -23.24
C ASN A 119 2.93 17.63 -24.17
N ASP A 120 1.85 16.94 -23.81
CA ASP A 120 0.64 16.81 -24.63
C ASP A 120 -0.66 17.02 -23.83
N ASP A 121 -1.33 18.15 -24.08
CA ASP A 121 -2.62 18.50 -23.46
C ASP A 121 -3.71 17.43 -23.69
N LEU A 122 -3.69 16.74 -24.84
CA LEU A 122 -4.67 15.70 -25.16
C LEU A 122 -4.42 14.44 -24.31
N LEU A 123 -3.15 14.07 -24.09
CA LEU A 123 -2.83 12.96 -23.19
C LEU A 123 -3.28 13.27 -21.76
N LEU A 124 -2.93 14.47 -21.24
CA LEU A 124 -3.36 14.87 -19.90
C LEU A 124 -4.88 14.86 -19.75
N LYS A 125 -5.61 15.41 -20.74
CA LYS A 125 -7.06 15.55 -20.67
C LYS A 125 -7.82 14.26 -20.92
N GLU A 126 -7.48 13.52 -21.96
CA GLU A 126 -8.34 12.45 -22.49
C GLU A 126 -7.86 11.05 -22.08
N VAL A 127 -6.56 10.89 -21.84
CA VAL A 127 -5.99 9.61 -21.37
C VAL A 127 -5.97 9.58 -19.85
N PHE A 128 -5.45 10.64 -19.21
CA PHE A 128 -5.32 10.70 -17.77
C PHE A 128 -6.50 11.38 -17.06
N ASP A 129 -7.45 11.99 -17.77
CA ASP A 129 -8.60 12.70 -17.18
C ASP A 129 -8.21 13.79 -16.18
N ILE A 130 -7.05 14.43 -16.39
CA ILE A 130 -6.56 15.51 -15.54
C ILE A 130 -7.32 16.80 -15.89
N PRO A 131 -7.89 17.52 -14.91
CA PRO A 131 -8.49 18.83 -15.12
C PRO A 131 -7.49 19.84 -15.70
N LYS A 132 -7.92 20.63 -16.70
CA LYS A 132 -7.05 21.59 -17.43
C LYS A 132 -6.36 22.60 -16.52
N ASP A 133 -7.03 23.01 -15.46
CA ASP A 133 -6.53 23.95 -14.46
C ASP A 133 -5.39 23.38 -13.61
N MET A 134 -5.20 22.06 -13.59
CA MET A 134 -4.03 21.42 -12.97
C MET A 134 -2.79 21.39 -13.87
N PHE A 135 -2.94 21.56 -15.20
CA PHE A 135 -1.85 21.38 -16.17
C PHE A 135 -0.62 22.25 -15.85
N PRO A 136 -0.76 23.55 -15.51
CA PRO A 136 0.40 24.39 -15.22
C PRO A 136 1.20 23.86 -14.03
N ILE A 137 0.53 23.33 -13.00
CA ILE A 137 1.16 22.95 -11.74
C ILE A 137 1.89 21.62 -11.85
N ILE A 138 1.28 20.63 -12.50
CA ILE A 138 1.94 19.35 -12.75
C ILE A 138 3.16 19.55 -13.66
N ARG A 139 3.06 20.39 -14.70
CA ARG A 139 4.19 20.75 -15.57
C ARG A 139 5.29 21.45 -14.78
N LYS A 140 4.92 22.46 -13.99
CA LYS A 140 5.88 23.22 -13.20
C LYS A 140 6.63 22.33 -12.20
N SER A 141 5.94 21.39 -11.57
CA SER A 141 6.58 20.42 -10.65
C SER A 141 7.62 19.54 -11.35
N TRP A 142 7.33 19.10 -12.58
CA TRP A 142 8.24 18.32 -13.41
C TRP A 142 9.42 19.15 -13.93
N GLU A 143 9.17 20.35 -14.45
CA GLU A 143 10.18 21.30 -14.93
C GLU A 143 11.17 21.68 -13.83
N ASN A 144 10.66 21.89 -12.61
CA ASN A 144 11.48 22.19 -11.44
C ASN A 144 12.26 20.98 -10.91
N ARG A 145 12.07 19.80 -11.51
CA ARG A 145 12.64 18.51 -11.06
C ARG A 145 12.38 18.30 -9.57
N GLN A 146 11.13 18.49 -9.16
CA GLN A 146 10.69 18.17 -7.80
C GLN A 146 10.82 16.66 -7.60
N LEU A 147 11.70 16.28 -6.68
CA LEU A 147 11.96 14.89 -6.31
C LEU A 147 10.71 14.24 -5.71
N ASP A 148 10.41 13.03 -6.17
CA ASP A 148 9.48 12.11 -5.50
C ASP A 148 10.20 11.35 -4.37
N LEU A 149 9.44 10.62 -3.56
CA LEU A 149 9.99 9.79 -2.49
C LEU A 149 9.55 8.34 -2.63
N LEU A 150 8.25 8.06 -2.67
CA LEU A 150 7.68 6.73 -2.50
C LEU A 150 6.90 6.29 -3.74
N SER A 151 7.07 5.03 -4.14
CA SER A 151 6.19 4.36 -5.10
C SER A 151 6.17 2.86 -4.84
N ARG A 152 5.04 2.21 -5.14
CA ARG A 152 4.90 0.75 -5.07
C ARG A 152 4.39 0.20 -6.41
N TYR A 153 5.16 -0.67 -7.02
CA TYR A 153 4.83 -1.33 -8.28
C TYR A 153 4.24 -2.69 -7.98
N ASP A 154 3.01 -2.94 -8.46
CA ASP A 154 2.28 -4.17 -8.16
C ASP A 154 2.34 -5.09 -9.40
N PHE A 155 2.63 -6.36 -9.17
CA PHE A 155 2.83 -7.39 -10.18
C PHE A 155 2.01 -8.65 -9.87
N ILE A 156 1.73 -9.38 -10.93
CA ILE A 156 1.20 -10.74 -10.88
C ILE A 156 2.14 -11.69 -11.61
N LEU A 157 2.32 -12.90 -11.05
CA LEU A 157 3.03 -13.97 -11.73
C LEU A 157 2.02 -14.83 -12.48
N GLY A 158 2.09 -14.82 -13.82
CA GLY A 158 1.24 -15.68 -14.64
C GLY A 158 1.60 -17.16 -14.49
N LYS A 159 0.68 -18.05 -14.84
CA LYS A 159 0.90 -19.52 -14.85
C LYS A 159 2.09 -19.98 -15.69
N ASN A 160 2.55 -19.14 -16.61
CA ASN A 160 3.74 -19.37 -17.42
C ASN A 160 5.05 -18.97 -16.71
N GLY A 161 5.00 -18.53 -15.45
CA GLY A 161 6.15 -18.01 -14.70
C GLY A 161 6.59 -16.59 -15.12
N GLN A 162 5.84 -15.90 -15.97
CA GLN A 162 6.14 -14.53 -16.40
C GLN A 162 5.55 -13.51 -15.40
N LEU A 163 6.34 -12.50 -15.04
CA LEU A 163 5.88 -11.35 -14.27
C LEU A 163 5.15 -10.37 -15.18
N TYR A 164 3.96 -9.94 -14.77
CA TYR A 164 3.17 -8.90 -15.45
C TYR A 164 2.90 -7.72 -14.52
N PHE A 165 3.13 -6.52 -15.02
CA PHE A 165 2.83 -5.25 -14.38
C PHE A 165 1.32 -5.02 -14.28
N LEU A 166 0.82 -4.77 -13.08
CA LEU A 166 -0.58 -4.45 -12.84
C LEU A 166 -0.81 -2.94 -12.79
N GLU A 167 -0.05 -2.25 -11.95
CA GLU A 167 -0.12 -0.80 -11.75
C GLU A 167 1.07 -0.27 -10.95
N VAL A 168 1.23 1.06 -10.96
CA VAL A 168 2.12 1.77 -10.04
C VAL A 168 1.30 2.66 -9.12
N ASN A 169 1.45 2.44 -7.82
CA ASN A 169 0.91 3.30 -6.77
C ASN A 169 1.92 4.43 -6.56
N GLY A 170 1.76 5.51 -7.33
CA GLY A 170 2.75 6.59 -7.41
C GLY A 170 2.56 7.75 -6.42
N ASP A 171 1.40 7.91 -5.79
CA ASP A 171 1.09 9.13 -5.02
C ASP A 171 0.98 8.87 -3.51
N THR A 172 0.19 7.88 -3.12
CA THR A 172 -0.02 7.50 -1.71
C THR A 172 0.03 5.98 -1.58
N PRO A 173 1.20 5.37 -1.87
CA PRO A 173 1.36 3.93 -1.72
C PRO A 173 1.29 3.55 -0.23
N SER A 174 0.67 2.39 0.00
CA SER A 174 0.38 1.84 1.33
C SER A 174 1.24 0.59 1.59
N CYS A 175 1.17 -0.01 2.79
CA CYS A 175 1.96 -1.17 3.22
C CYS A 175 3.48 -0.94 3.45
N ILE A 176 3.93 0.29 3.77
CA ILE A 176 5.37 0.59 3.91
C ILE A 176 5.95 0.07 5.22
N ILE A 177 5.18 0.07 6.31
CA ILE A 177 5.63 -0.41 7.62
C ILE A 177 5.79 -1.93 7.62
N GLU A 178 4.92 -2.63 6.90
CA GLU A 178 4.94 -4.07 6.70
C GLU A 178 6.18 -4.47 5.91
N ALA A 179 6.46 -3.75 4.83
CA ALA A 179 7.62 -3.97 3.99
C ALA A 179 8.94 -3.57 4.67
N GLY A 180 8.98 -2.42 5.35
CA GLY A 180 10.20 -1.88 5.93
C GLY A 180 10.58 -2.55 7.25
N GLN A 181 9.62 -2.77 8.14
CA GLN A 181 9.87 -3.14 9.54
C GLN A 181 9.32 -4.52 9.91
N ALA A 182 8.03 -4.79 9.67
CA ALA A 182 7.38 -6.01 10.16
C ALA A 182 8.01 -7.29 9.58
N GLN A 183 8.20 -7.34 8.26
CA GLN A 183 8.84 -8.50 7.63
C GLN A 183 10.32 -8.64 7.95
N LYS A 184 11.00 -7.53 8.30
CA LYS A 184 12.40 -7.55 8.72
C LYS A 184 12.53 -8.24 10.08
N LEU A 185 11.70 -7.85 11.05
CA LEU A 185 11.63 -8.51 12.36
C LEU A 185 11.30 -10.00 12.24
N TRP A 186 10.41 -10.35 11.30
CA TRP A 186 10.09 -11.74 10.99
C TRP A 186 11.31 -12.51 10.44
N ALA A 187 11.99 -11.96 9.43
CA ALA A 187 13.14 -12.60 8.81
C ALA A 187 14.32 -12.76 9.78
N GLU A 188 14.56 -11.77 10.64
CA GLU A 188 15.60 -11.80 11.68
C GLU A 188 15.39 -12.94 12.69
N GLN A 189 14.14 -13.22 13.09
CA GLN A 189 13.84 -14.33 14.01
C GLN A 189 14.29 -15.69 13.44
N PHE A 190 14.21 -15.85 12.12
CA PHE A 190 14.54 -17.10 11.42
C PHE A 190 15.89 -17.06 10.69
N GLN A 191 16.66 -15.96 10.83
CA GLN A 191 17.94 -15.75 10.15
C GLN A 191 17.85 -15.92 8.61
N LEU A 192 16.72 -15.49 8.05
CA LEU A 192 16.42 -15.59 6.62
C LEU A 192 17.00 -14.41 5.84
N LEU A 193 17.35 -14.66 4.58
CA LEU A 193 17.83 -13.62 3.67
C LEU A 193 16.63 -12.82 3.13
N GLN A 194 16.72 -11.50 3.14
CA GLN A 194 15.69 -10.60 2.63
C GLN A 194 16.33 -9.37 1.97
N PHE A 195 15.70 -8.87 0.91
CA PHE A 195 16.03 -7.58 0.31
C PHE A 195 15.18 -6.47 0.91
N ASN A 196 15.79 -5.61 1.73
CA ASN A 196 15.05 -4.53 2.38
C ASN A 196 15.97 -3.35 2.71
N ASN A 197 16.08 -2.43 1.75
CA ASN A 197 16.82 -1.18 1.85
C ASN A 197 15.91 0.02 2.11
N ILE A 198 14.63 -0.19 2.45
CA ILE A 198 13.63 0.87 2.60
C ILE A 198 14.09 1.93 3.61
N ASP A 199 14.53 1.54 4.81
CA ASP A 199 15.00 2.47 5.85
C ASP A 199 16.11 3.39 5.33
N PHE A 200 17.07 2.82 4.62
CA PHE A 200 18.23 3.54 4.08
C PHE A 200 17.79 4.52 2.98
N GLU A 201 17.03 4.06 2.00
CA GLU A 201 16.63 4.90 0.88
C GLU A 201 15.63 6.01 1.30
N ILE A 202 14.74 5.77 2.28
CA ILE A 202 13.87 6.82 2.83
C ILE A 202 14.72 7.93 3.45
N LYS A 203 15.73 7.58 4.28
CA LYS A 203 16.60 8.56 4.94
C LYS A 203 17.36 9.40 3.93
N GLN A 204 18.03 8.75 2.98
CA GLN A 204 18.77 9.42 1.91
C GLN A 204 17.86 10.30 1.07
N GLY A 205 16.69 9.78 0.69
CA GLY A 205 15.76 10.50 -0.17
C GLY A 205 15.18 11.74 0.49
N LEU A 206 14.74 11.63 1.75
CA LEU A 206 14.24 12.77 2.50
C LEU A 206 15.32 13.82 2.74
N GLN A 207 16.52 13.42 3.14
CA GLN A 207 17.63 14.36 3.31
C GLN A 207 17.88 15.15 2.02
N LYS A 208 17.94 14.46 0.88
CA LYS A 208 18.15 15.09 -0.42
C LYS A 208 17.02 16.06 -0.80
N ILE A 209 15.77 15.70 -0.56
CA ILE A 209 14.62 16.61 -0.80
C ILE A 209 14.77 17.87 0.05
N MET A 210 15.21 17.74 1.30
CA MET A 210 15.40 18.88 2.20
C MET A 210 16.55 19.78 1.77
N GLU A 211 17.69 19.20 1.42
CA GLU A 211 18.87 19.92 0.95
C GLU A 211 18.62 20.63 -0.39
N GLN A 212 18.00 19.95 -1.37
CA GLN A 212 17.69 20.51 -2.69
C GLN A 212 16.81 21.78 -2.60
N ASN A 213 16.01 21.89 -1.54
CA ASN A 213 15.02 22.94 -1.37
C ASN A 213 15.37 23.92 -0.23
N GLY A 214 16.46 23.68 0.51
CA GLY A 214 16.87 24.51 1.65
C GLY A 214 15.83 24.60 2.76
N LYS A 215 15.11 23.50 3.03
CA LYS A 215 14.01 23.45 4.01
C LYS A 215 14.45 22.68 5.25
N SER A 216 14.00 23.13 6.43
CA SER A 216 14.28 22.48 7.73
C SER A 216 13.02 22.12 8.51
N LYS A 217 11.84 22.25 7.89
CA LYS A 217 10.55 21.92 8.48
C LYS A 217 9.80 20.91 7.61
N LEU A 218 9.24 19.90 8.26
CA LEU A 218 8.39 18.88 7.63
C LEU A 218 6.98 18.97 8.24
N PHE A 219 5.98 19.25 7.42
CA PHE A 219 4.57 19.11 7.79
C PHE A 219 4.02 17.79 7.26
N MET A 220 3.53 16.94 8.15
CA MET A 220 2.93 15.67 7.80
C MET A 220 1.40 15.79 7.83
N LEU A 221 0.73 15.60 6.68
CA LEU A 221 -0.73 15.69 6.54
C LEU A 221 -1.34 14.29 6.39
N ASN A 222 -2.13 13.85 7.38
CA ASN A 222 -2.82 12.55 7.35
C ASN A 222 -4.35 12.69 7.35
N ASN A 223 -5.03 11.59 7.03
CA ASN A 223 -6.48 11.47 7.18
C ASN A 223 -6.90 10.79 8.50
N SER A 224 -5.97 10.67 9.46
CA SER A 224 -6.17 10.03 10.78
C SER A 224 -6.76 8.61 10.75
N ASN A 225 -6.61 7.90 9.64
CA ASN A 225 -6.80 6.45 9.62
C ASN A 225 -5.61 5.77 10.33
N TRP A 226 -5.78 4.50 10.69
CA TRP A 226 -4.76 3.76 11.44
C TRP A 226 -3.51 3.48 10.59
N GLU A 227 -3.63 3.29 9.27
CA GLU A 227 -2.50 2.96 8.38
C GLU A 227 -1.58 4.17 8.18
N ASP A 228 -2.15 5.34 7.91
CA ASP A 228 -1.48 6.63 7.81
C ASP A 228 -0.70 6.93 9.09
N LYS A 229 -1.34 6.70 10.25
CA LYS A 229 -0.71 6.94 11.55
C LYS A 229 0.54 6.09 11.72
N CYS A 230 0.47 4.80 11.39
CA CYS A 230 1.61 3.88 11.48
C CYS A 230 2.71 4.27 10.48
N THR A 231 2.33 4.58 9.24
CA THR A 231 3.23 5.09 8.20
C THR A 231 3.97 6.34 8.67
N PHE A 232 3.26 7.31 9.26
CA PHE A 232 3.87 8.55 9.72
C PHE A 232 4.73 8.38 10.97
N ASN A 233 4.33 7.51 11.91
CA ASN A 233 5.17 7.18 13.05
C ASN A 233 6.48 6.52 12.61
N TYR A 234 6.41 5.63 11.61
CA TYR A 234 7.58 5.00 11.02
C TYR A 234 8.48 6.01 10.30
N LEU A 235 7.93 6.88 9.45
CA LEU A 235 8.71 7.95 8.81
C LEU A 235 9.33 8.88 9.86
N HIS A 236 8.58 9.26 10.88
CA HIS A 236 9.05 10.10 11.97
C HIS A 236 10.21 9.43 12.75
N SER A 237 10.13 8.12 13.02
CA SER A 237 11.19 7.38 13.71
C SER A 237 12.47 7.26 12.89
N LEU A 238 12.37 7.24 11.55
CA LEU A 238 13.52 7.28 10.65
C LEU A 238 14.19 8.67 10.60
N ILE A 239 13.38 9.74 10.57
CA ILE A 239 13.85 11.12 10.35
C ILE A 239 14.47 11.73 11.62
N LYS A 240 13.77 11.62 12.76
CA LYS A 240 14.12 12.37 13.98
C LYS A 240 15.56 12.12 14.48
N PRO A 241 16.08 10.88 14.49
CA PRO A 241 17.47 10.63 14.88
C PRO A 241 18.50 11.09 13.85
N PHE A 242 18.10 11.16 12.57
CA PHE A 242 19.01 11.40 11.45
C PHE A 242 19.20 12.89 11.16
N LEU A 243 18.18 13.71 11.43
CA LEU A 243 18.17 15.12 11.06
C LEU A 243 17.79 16.00 12.26
N ALA A 244 18.77 16.21 13.15
CA ALA A 244 18.60 16.84 14.47
C ALA A 244 17.99 18.26 14.46
N ASN A 245 18.10 18.99 13.34
CA ASN A 245 17.59 20.36 13.19
C ASN A 245 16.24 20.43 12.48
N ILE A 246 15.55 19.31 12.28
CA ILE A 246 14.22 19.31 11.65
C ILE A 246 13.12 19.52 12.67
N SER A 247 12.25 20.48 12.37
CA SER A 247 10.94 20.58 13.00
C SER A 247 9.94 19.72 12.24
N ILE A 248 9.30 18.75 12.91
CA ILE A 248 8.21 17.95 12.36
C ILE A 248 6.90 18.38 13.04
N ASP A 249 5.88 18.69 12.25
CA ASP A 249 4.53 18.98 12.74
C ASP A 249 3.52 18.13 11.97
N THR A 250 2.65 17.43 12.69
CA THR A 250 1.66 16.53 12.11
C THR A 250 0.27 17.12 12.27
N LYS A 251 -0.47 17.26 11.16
CA LYS A 251 -1.83 17.77 11.14
C LYS A 251 -2.78 16.78 10.45
N ASN A 252 -4.04 16.83 10.87
CA ASN A 252 -5.12 16.10 10.22
C ASN A 252 -5.74 16.98 9.12
N ILE A 253 -5.88 16.42 7.92
CA ILE A 253 -6.40 17.09 6.72
C ILE A 253 -7.88 17.43 6.78
N SER A 254 -8.70 16.77 7.61
CA SER A 254 -10.09 17.19 7.85
C SER A 254 -10.20 18.60 8.45
N LYS A 255 -9.11 19.12 9.03
CA LYS A 255 -9.02 20.47 9.57
C LYS A 255 -8.23 21.40 8.65
N ILE A 256 -8.03 21.02 7.39
CA ILE A 256 -7.17 21.73 6.46
C ILE A 256 -7.58 23.18 6.26
N GLU A 257 -8.87 23.55 6.29
CA GLU A 257 -9.30 24.95 6.22
C GLU A 257 -8.74 25.78 7.38
N ASN A 258 -8.76 25.25 8.61
CA ASN A 258 -8.13 25.89 9.76
C ASN A 258 -6.59 25.90 9.66
N VAL A 259 -5.99 24.83 9.09
CA VAL A 259 -4.53 24.79 8.85
C VAL A 259 -4.15 25.85 7.82
N ILE A 260 -4.90 25.96 6.74
CA ILE A 260 -4.79 26.94 5.66
C ILE A 260 -4.90 28.35 6.23
N GLU A 261 -5.97 28.68 6.94
CA GLU A 261 -6.20 30.05 7.44
C GLU A 261 -5.15 30.51 8.44
N ASN A 262 -4.65 29.61 9.30
CA ASN A 262 -3.67 29.93 10.33
C ASN A 262 -2.21 29.86 9.83
N GLU A 263 -1.88 28.94 8.90
CA GLU A 263 -0.49 28.68 8.48
C GLU A 263 -0.14 29.32 7.12
N LEU A 264 -1.07 29.54 6.18
CA LEU A 264 -0.77 30.15 4.87
C LEU A 264 -0.33 31.61 4.94
N LYS A 265 -0.71 32.31 6.01
CA LYS A 265 -0.28 33.69 6.27
C LYS A 265 1.07 33.77 7.00
N SER A 266 1.66 32.61 7.33
CA SER A 266 2.92 32.54 8.07
C SER A 266 4.07 32.09 7.17
N ASP A 267 5.28 32.59 7.43
CA ASP A 267 6.50 32.12 6.77
C ASP A 267 6.83 30.65 7.07
N ASN A 268 6.14 30.03 8.05
CA ASN A 268 6.33 28.63 8.43
C ASN A 268 5.93 27.65 7.33
N PHE A 269 4.85 27.92 6.59
CA PHE A 269 4.39 27.01 5.55
C PHE A 269 5.28 27.09 4.31
N LYS A 270 5.69 28.30 3.91
CA LYS A 270 6.64 28.52 2.80
C LYS A 270 8.03 27.96 3.07
N SER A 271 8.43 27.82 4.33
CA SER A 271 9.74 27.26 4.72
C SER A 271 9.71 25.74 4.94
N SER A 272 8.61 25.08 4.60
CA SER A 272 8.41 23.65 4.86
C SER A 272 8.32 22.77 3.62
N ILE A 273 8.54 21.48 3.82
CA ILE A 273 8.11 20.40 2.94
C ILE A 273 6.84 19.79 3.52
N ILE A 274 5.90 19.44 2.65
CA ILE A 274 4.61 18.83 3.02
C ILE A 274 4.63 17.38 2.59
N LEU A 275 4.61 16.45 3.54
CA LEU A 275 4.44 15.03 3.27
C LEU A 275 2.99 14.65 3.51
N LYS A 276 2.32 14.12 2.49
CA LYS A 276 0.89 13.79 2.54
C LYS A 276 0.65 12.30 2.33
N GLN A 277 -0.25 11.73 3.14
CA GLN A 277 -0.94 10.48 2.82
C GLN A 277 -2.38 10.82 2.43
N TYR A 278 -2.49 11.65 1.39
CA TYR A 278 -3.76 12.09 0.85
C TYR A 278 -3.64 12.26 -0.68
N PRO A 279 -4.45 11.56 -1.48
CA PRO A 279 -4.27 11.51 -2.93
C PRO A 279 -4.58 12.84 -3.63
N PHE A 280 -3.86 13.15 -4.71
CA PHE A 280 -4.07 14.37 -5.50
C PHE A 280 -5.47 14.46 -6.10
N GLU A 281 -6.10 13.35 -6.50
CA GLU A 281 -7.46 13.35 -7.02
C GLU A 281 -8.50 13.82 -5.99
N TRP A 282 -8.27 13.57 -4.69
CA TRP A 282 -9.12 14.06 -3.61
C TRP A 282 -8.86 15.55 -3.37
N LEU A 283 -7.58 15.93 -3.31
CA LEU A 283 -7.18 17.33 -3.22
C LEU A 283 -7.75 18.18 -4.34
N ALA A 284 -7.80 17.59 -5.53
CA ALA A 284 -8.26 18.26 -6.72
C ALA A 284 -9.79 18.42 -6.78
N SER A 285 -10.55 17.63 -6.01
CA SER A 285 -12.02 17.56 -6.10
C SER A 285 -12.78 18.13 -4.89
N GLU A 286 -12.09 18.45 -3.79
CA GLU A 286 -12.69 18.93 -2.55
C GLU A 286 -12.47 20.42 -2.27
N SER A 287 -12.93 20.92 -1.10
CA SER A 287 -12.72 22.32 -0.67
C SER A 287 -11.24 22.70 -0.56
N THR A 288 -10.37 21.69 -0.49
CA THR A 288 -8.91 21.80 -0.51
C THR A 288 -8.33 22.26 -1.84
N TYR A 289 -9.10 22.19 -2.93
CA TYR A 289 -8.66 22.46 -4.29
C TYR A 289 -7.80 23.71 -4.42
N ASN A 290 -8.35 24.86 -4.05
CA ASN A 290 -7.69 26.15 -4.25
C ASN A 290 -6.38 26.27 -3.49
N PHE A 291 -6.17 25.50 -2.42
CA PHE A 291 -4.91 25.49 -1.69
C PHE A 291 -3.85 24.64 -2.40
N PHE A 292 -4.24 23.46 -2.89
CA PHE A 292 -3.32 22.56 -3.57
C PHE A 292 -3.02 22.96 -5.01
N THR A 293 -3.91 23.72 -5.65
CA THR A 293 -3.75 24.17 -7.04
C THR A 293 -3.49 25.67 -7.17
N ASN A 294 -3.06 26.37 -6.12
CA ASN A 294 -2.68 27.77 -6.25
C ASN A 294 -1.29 27.90 -6.91
N PRO A 295 -1.17 28.45 -8.12
CA PRO A 295 0.10 28.56 -8.83
C PRO A 295 1.15 29.39 -8.07
N GLN A 296 0.72 30.37 -7.27
CA GLN A 296 1.62 31.22 -6.49
C GLN A 296 2.46 30.45 -5.47
N PHE A 297 2.01 29.26 -5.06
CA PHE A 297 2.75 28.39 -4.15
C PHE A 297 3.73 27.46 -4.86
N TYR A 298 3.66 27.33 -6.18
CA TYR A 298 4.61 26.53 -6.96
C TYR A 298 5.69 27.38 -7.65
N ASP A 299 5.51 28.70 -7.65
CA ASP A 299 6.55 29.63 -8.07
C ASP A 299 7.72 29.62 -7.06
N ASN A 300 8.94 29.65 -7.60
CA ASN A 300 10.20 29.71 -6.86
C ASN A 300 10.39 28.62 -5.77
N LYS A 301 9.87 27.40 -5.98
CA LYS A 301 10.00 26.29 -5.01
C LYS A 301 9.44 26.63 -3.61
N SER A 302 8.43 27.49 -3.55
CA SER A 302 7.86 27.93 -2.28
C SER A 302 7.09 26.83 -1.56
N GLN A 303 6.42 25.94 -2.28
CA GLN A 303 5.77 24.73 -1.77
C GLN A 303 6.39 23.47 -2.37
N ILE A 304 6.90 22.60 -1.49
CA ILE A 304 7.44 21.28 -1.86
C ILE A 304 6.53 20.23 -1.24
N MET A 305 5.95 19.38 -2.08
CA MET A 305 5.09 18.27 -1.66
C MET A 305 5.77 16.93 -1.90
N ILE A 306 5.53 16.01 -0.98
CA ILE A 306 5.85 14.59 -1.10
C ILE A 306 4.53 13.83 -0.99
N GLU A 307 4.04 13.19 -2.04
CA GLU A 307 4.60 13.16 -3.41
C GLU A 307 4.36 14.45 -4.21
N PRO A 308 5.21 14.79 -5.20
CA PRO A 308 5.06 15.99 -6.03
C PRO A 308 3.90 15.89 -7.03
N PRO A 309 3.31 17.03 -7.48
CA PRO A 309 2.11 17.04 -8.33
C PRO A 309 2.18 16.18 -9.60
N TRP A 310 3.33 16.09 -10.26
CA TRP A 310 3.49 15.26 -11.47
C TRP A 310 3.21 13.76 -11.22
N LYS A 311 3.30 13.28 -9.97
CA LYS A 311 3.02 11.88 -9.61
C LYS A 311 1.55 11.49 -9.77
N ILE A 312 0.64 12.45 -9.93
CA ILE A 312 -0.76 12.17 -10.32
C ILE A 312 -0.86 11.41 -11.65
N ILE A 313 0.13 11.55 -12.54
CA ILE A 313 0.20 10.81 -13.80
C ILE A 313 0.59 9.36 -13.53
N MET A 314 1.60 9.14 -12.67
CA MET A 314 2.04 7.80 -12.32
C MET A 314 0.97 7.03 -11.53
N SER A 315 0.28 7.66 -10.58
CA SER A 315 -0.77 6.99 -9.80
C SER A 315 -2.02 6.61 -10.60
N ASN A 316 -2.16 7.13 -11.83
CA ASN A 316 -3.32 6.87 -12.68
C ASN A 316 -3.14 5.58 -13.48
N LYS A 317 -4.13 4.68 -13.42
CA LYS A 317 -4.08 3.37 -14.11
C LYS A 317 -4.00 3.48 -15.64
N ALA A 318 -4.34 4.61 -16.24
CA ALA A 318 -4.08 4.89 -17.66
C ALA A 318 -2.59 4.88 -18.02
N MET A 319 -1.69 4.96 -17.03
CA MET A 319 -0.27 4.68 -17.21
C MET A 319 -0.05 3.31 -17.87
N SER A 320 -0.80 2.27 -17.49
CA SER A 320 -0.70 0.94 -18.11
C SER A 320 -1.02 0.97 -19.62
N VAL A 321 -2.00 1.78 -20.03
CA VAL A 321 -2.39 1.96 -21.43
C VAL A 321 -1.28 2.66 -22.20
N LEU A 322 -0.75 3.76 -21.66
CA LEU A 322 0.30 4.51 -22.31
C LEU A 322 1.59 3.68 -22.44
N LEU A 323 1.99 2.98 -21.38
CA LEU A 323 3.15 2.07 -21.41
C LEU A 323 2.98 0.97 -22.46
N TYR A 324 1.82 0.31 -22.53
CA TYR A 324 1.57 -0.76 -23.50
C TYR A 324 1.70 -0.25 -24.95
N ASN A 325 1.25 0.97 -25.22
CA ASN A 325 1.37 1.59 -26.54
C ASN A 325 2.81 2.04 -26.87
N MET A 326 3.54 2.57 -25.90
CA MET A 326 4.92 3.03 -26.10
C MET A 326 5.91 1.85 -26.22
N PHE A 327 5.68 0.78 -25.47
CA PHE A 327 6.60 -0.35 -25.35
C PHE A 327 5.91 -1.71 -25.64
N PRO A 328 5.29 -1.88 -26.82
CA PRO A 328 4.45 -3.05 -27.11
C PRO A 328 5.19 -4.40 -27.14
N GLN A 329 6.53 -4.36 -27.18
CA GLN A 329 7.38 -5.56 -27.17
C GLN A 329 7.83 -5.96 -25.75
N ASN A 330 7.60 -5.12 -24.73
CA ASN A 330 7.99 -5.45 -23.37
C ASN A 330 7.12 -6.63 -22.85
N PRO A 331 7.73 -7.75 -22.44
CA PRO A 331 7.00 -8.96 -22.06
C PRO A 331 6.27 -8.85 -20.72
N HIS A 332 6.58 -7.84 -19.91
CA HIS A 332 5.99 -7.58 -18.60
C HIS A 332 4.73 -6.71 -18.68
N LEU A 333 4.40 -6.15 -19.84
CA LEU A 333 3.19 -5.36 -20.03
C LEU A 333 2.04 -6.24 -20.52
N ALA A 334 0.99 -6.36 -19.70
CA ALA A 334 -0.29 -6.88 -20.13
C ALA A 334 -0.96 -5.91 -21.11
N LYS A 335 -1.78 -6.41 -22.03
CA LYS A 335 -2.51 -5.53 -22.94
C LYS A 335 -3.39 -4.58 -22.15
N ALA A 336 -3.37 -3.31 -22.50
CA ALA A 336 -4.16 -2.28 -21.86
C ALA A 336 -4.73 -1.30 -22.89
N SER A 337 -5.96 -0.84 -22.66
CA SER A 337 -6.71 0.03 -23.58
C SER A 337 -7.68 0.94 -22.81
N LEU A 338 -8.05 2.08 -23.40
CA LEU A 338 -9.14 2.93 -22.89
C LEU A 338 -10.53 2.36 -23.22
N GLU A 339 -10.60 1.48 -24.21
CA GLU A 339 -11.81 0.80 -24.65
C GLU A 339 -11.72 -0.72 -24.44
N PRO A 340 -12.85 -1.45 -24.31
CA PRO A 340 -12.84 -2.90 -24.16
C PRO A 340 -12.02 -3.60 -25.25
N ILE A 341 -11.10 -4.47 -24.84
CA ILE A 341 -10.18 -5.16 -25.75
C ILE A 341 -10.95 -6.24 -26.51
N ARG A 342 -11.04 -6.11 -27.84
CA ARG A 342 -11.72 -7.05 -28.75
C ARG A 342 -10.79 -7.49 -29.88
N TYR A 343 -10.70 -8.79 -30.13
CA TYR A 343 -9.96 -9.37 -31.26
C TYR A 343 -10.93 -10.08 -32.22
N GLY A 344 -11.00 -9.60 -33.46
CA GLY A 344 -11.82 -10.24 -34.50
C GLY A 344 -13.31 -10.36 -34.15
N GLY A 345 -13.82 -9.49 -33.28
CA GLY A 345 -15.20 -9.51 -32.78
C GLY A 345 -15.39 -10.25 -31.45
N SER A 346 -14.44 -11.08 -31.01
CA SER A 346 -14.46 -11.75 -29.70
C SER A 346 -13.61 -11.03 -28.65
N GLY A 347 -14.13 -10.86 -27.43
CA GLY A 347 -13.36 -10.30 -26.31
C GLY A 347 -12.33 -11.29 -25.74
N ILE A 348 -11.32 -10.78 -25.03
CA ILE A 348 -10.43 -11.59 -24.17
C ILE A 348 -10.85 -11.47 -22.70
N PRO A 349 -10.45 -12.40 -21.82
CA PRO A 349 -10.49 -12.18 -20.38
C PRO A 349 -9.74 -10.90 -20.04
N GLN A 350 -10.45 -9.94 -19.47
CA GLN A 350 -9.94 -8.63 -19.09
C GLN A 350 -10.63 -8.13 -17.83
N VAL A 351 -10.06 -7.09 -17.24
CA VAL A 351 -10.59 -6.38 -16.08
C VAL A 351 -10.75 -4.92 -16.44
N SER A 352 -11.83 -4.30 -15.98
CA SER A 352 -11.96 -2.84 -16.02
C SER A 352 -11.43 -2.30 -14.70
N LYS A 353 -10.69 -1.20 -14.75
CA LYS A 353 -10.16 -0.53 -13.57
C LYS A 353 -10.41 0.96 -13.69
N GLN A 354 -10.88 1.59 -12.62
CA GLN A 354 -11.01 3.05 -12.59
C GLN A 354 -9.63 3.70 -12.60
N LYS A 355 -9.46 4.74 -13.42
CA LYS A 355 -8.18 5.46 -13.57
C LYS A 355 -7.58 5.91 -12.26
N TYR A 356 -8.42 6.43 -11.36
CA TYR A 356 -8.06 6.84 -9.99
C TYR A 356 -8.64 5.90 -8.91
N GLY A 357 -8.97 4.66 -9.26
CA GLY A 357 -9.40 3.65 -8.28
C GLY A 357 -8.25 3.22 -7.38
N ARG A 358 -8.56 2.67 -6.20
CA ARG A 358 -7.56 2.29 -5.18
C ARG A 358 -7.91 0.94 -4.57
N GLU A 359 -6.94 0.23 -4.01
CA GLU A 359 -7.17 -0.92 -3.11
C GLU A 359 -8.08 -2.04 -3.67
N GLY A 360 -8.05 -2.26 -4.98
CA GLY A 360 -8.90 -3.23 -5.66
C GLY A 360 -10.35 -2.78 -5.89
N ASP A 361 -10.69 -1.56 -5.47
CA ASP A 361 -12.03 -0.99 -5.64
C ASP A 361 -12.42 -0.88 -7.11
N SER A 362 -13.69 -1.20 -7.38
CA SER A 362 -14.32 -1.08 -8.69
C SER A 362 -13.62 -1.86 -9.81
N ILE A 363 -12.88 -2.92 -9.47
CA ILE A 363 -12.37 -3.89 -10.46
C ILE A 363 -13.50 -4.82 -10.88
N ILE A 364 -13.82 -4.82 -12.17
CA ILE A 364 -14.88 -5.67 -12.72
C ILE A 364 -14.26 -6.61 -13.75
N LEU A 365 -14.48 -7.91 -13.58
CA LEU A 365 -14.08 -8.91 -14.56
C LEU A 365 -15.00 -8.86 -15.78
N SER A 366 -14.42 -9.01 -16.97
CA SER A 366 -15.12 -9.02 -18.27
C SER A 366 -16.37 -9.88 -18.35
N LYS A 367 -16.43 -11.01 -17.63
CA LYS A 367 -17.63 -11.86 -17.55
C LYS A 367 -18.86 -11.16 -16.93
N TYR A 368 -18.68 -9.99 -16.29
CA TYR A 368 -19.76 -9.17 -15.72
C TYR A 368 -19.99 -7.85 -16.47
N TYR A 369 -19.41 -7.64 -17.65
CA TYR A 369 -19.57 -6.40 -18.41
C TYR A 369 -20.98 -6.17 -18.97
N ASN A 370 -21.85 -7.18 -18.96
CA ASN A 370 -23.23 -7.05 -19.44
C ASN A 370 -24.08 -6.09 -18.59
N ASP A 371 -23.57 -5.66 -17.43
CA ASP A 371 -24.20 -4.68 -16.56
C ASP A 371 -23.38 -3.38 -16.59
N PHE A 372 -23.59 -2.58 -17.65
CA PHE A 372 -22.81 -1.36 -17.89
C PHE A 372 -23.03 -0.27 -16.83
N GLU A 373 -24.09 -0.36 -16.02
CA GLU A 373 -24.31 0.54 -14.88
C GLU A 373 -23.23 0.36 -13.80
N LEU A 374 -22.55 -0.80 -13.74
CA LEU A 374 -21.46 -1.06 -12.79
C LEU A 374 -20.18 -0.26 -13.05
N PHE A 375 -19.97 0.28 -14.25
CA PHE A 375 -18.73 1.02 -14.56
C PHE A 375 -18.76 2.47 -14.04
N GLN A 376 -19.92 2.97 -13.64
CA GLN A 376 -20.07 4.33 -13.14
C GLN A 376 -20.07 4.30 -11.61
N THR A 377 -18.98 4.77 -11.00
CA THR A 377 -19.04 5.26 -9.63
C THR A 377 -18.89 6.78 -9.68
N ASP A 378 -19.48 7.48 -8.70
CA ASP A 378 -19.27 8.91 -8.46
C ASP A 378 -17.85 9.17 -7.92
N SER A 379 -16.82 8.58 -8.54
CA SER A 379 -15.43 8.75 -8.13
C SER A 379 -14.94 10.13 -8.58
N TYR A 380 -15.21 11.12 -7.72
CA TYR A 380 -14.71 12.50 -7.75
C TYR A 380 -15.32 13.37 -8.85
N LYS A 381 -16.18 14.34 -8.47
CA LYS A 381 -16.95 15.23 -9.36
C LYS A 381 -16.14 15.94 -10.47
N LYS A 382 -14.82 16.06 -10.35
CA LYS A 382 -13.94 16.72 -11.34
C LYS A 382 -13.14 15.77 -12.24
N PHE A 383 -13.00 14.50 -11.86
CA PHE A 383 -12.29 13.51 -12.66
C PHE A 383 -13.30 12.66 -13.40
N SER A 384 -12.98 12.20 -14.61
CA SER A 384 -13.88 11.30 -15.32
C SER A 384 -13.88 9.92 -14.66
N SER A 385 -15.05 9.28 -14.64
CA SER A 385 -15.25 7.92 -14.15
C SER A 385 -14.93 6.83 -15.19
N LYS A 386 -14.42 7.20 -16.38
CA LYS A 386 -14.15 6.24 -17.44
C LYS A 386 -13.04 5.26 -17.01
N PRO A 387 -13.30 3.94 -17.04
CA PRO A 387 -12.29 2.96 -16.69
C PRO A 387 -11.26 2.79 -17.82
N ILE A 388 -10.17 2.11 -17.48
CA ILE A 388 -9.30 1.45 -18.46
C ILE A 388 -9.59 -0.05 -18.44
N PHE A 389 -9.18 -0.73 -19.51
CA PHE A 389 -9.34 -2.17 -19.67
C PHE A 389 -7.95 -2.81 -19.77
N GLN A 390 -7.68 -3.79 -18.93
CA GLN A 390 -6.41 -4.52 -18.93
C GLN A 390 -6.66 -6.03 -19.06
N GLU A 391 -5.86 -6.73 -19.85
CA GLU A 391 -5.89 -8.20 -19.96
C GLU A 391 -5.80 -8.85 -18.57
N PHE A 392 -6.71 -9.79 -18.31
CA PHE A 392 -6.73 -10.54 -17.07
C PHE A 392 -5.65 -11.62 -17.16
N ILE A 393 -4.68 -11.53 -16.27
CA ILE A 393 -3.60 -12.52 -16.18
C ILE A 393 -4.01 -13.57 -15.15
N ASP A 394 -4.18 -14.80 -15.64
CA ASP A 394 -4.40 -15.95 -14.79
C ASP A 394 -3.08 -16.34 -14.09
N SER A 395 -3.11 -16.44 -12.76
CA SER A 395 -1.96 -16.81 -11.93
C SER A 395 -2.16 -18.18 -11.28
N ASP A 396 -1.05 -18.82 -10.91
CA ASP A 396 -1.13 -20.04 -10.12
C ASP A 396 -1.55 -19.75 -8.68
N HIS A 397 -2.19 -20.74 -8.05
CA HIS A 397 -2.57 -20.66 -6.66
C HIS A 397 -1.49 -21.31 -5.80
N HIS A 398 -1.09 -20.64 -4.73
CA HIS A 398 -0.16 -21.17 -3.74
C HIS A 398 -0.93 -21.57 -2.49
N GLN A 399 -1.16 -22.88 -2.30
CA GLN A 399 -2.06 -23.37 -1.24
C GLN A 399 -3.45 -22.72 -1.31
N GLN A 400 -4.04 -22.65 -2.51
CA GLN A 400 -5.35 -22.02 -2.78
C GLN A 400 -5.41 -20.50 -2.62
N ARG A 401 -4.27 -19.84 -2.41
CA ARG A 401 -4.17 -18.37 -2.33
C ARG A 401 -3.71 -17.78 -3.65
N TYR A 402 -4.35 -16.71 -4.10
CA TYR A 402 -3.82 -15.80 -5.10
C TYR A 402 -2.82 -14.86 -4.43
N ILE A 403 -1.76 -14.52 -5.15
CA ILE A 403 -0.75 -13.59 -4.64
C ILE A 403 -0.48 -12.46 -5.61
N THR A 404 -0.15 -11.30 -5.07
CA THR A 404 0.52 -10.21 -5.80
C THR A 404 1.88 -9.96 -5.19
N LEU A 405 2.86 -9.75 -6.06
CA LEU A 405 4.22 -9.34 -5.69
C LEU A 405 4.31 -7.84 -5.90
N SER A 406 4.69 -7.08 -4.89
CA SER A 406 4.87 -5.63 -5.06
C SER A 406 6.29 -5.23 -4.70
N CYS A 407 6.87 -4.29 -5.45
CA CYS A 407 8.20 -3.78 -5.20
C CYS A 407 8.15 -2.27 -4.91
N TRP A 408 8.75 -1.88 -3.80
CA TRP A 408 8.96 -0.49 -3.41
C TRP A 408 10.08 0.13 -4.22
N VAL A 409 9.83 1.32 -4.72
CA VAL A 409 10.81 2.18 -5.38
C VAL A 409 10.91 3.48 -4.60
N ILE A 410 12.11 3.84 -4.19
CA ILE A 410 12.41 5.10 -3.49
C ILE A 410 13.46 5.86 -4.28
N GLN A 411 13.13 7.08 -4.71
CA GLN A 411 13.97 7.91 -5.59
C GLN A 411 14.58 7.13 -6.76
N GLY A 412 13.74 6.37 -7.47
CA GLY A 412 14.12 5.59 -8.64
C GLY A 412 14.84 4.27 -8.36
N LYS A 413 15.05 3.88 -7.09
CA LYS A 413 15.69 2.62 -6.74
C LYS A 413 14.70 1.60 -6.19
N PRO A 414 14.56 0.40 -6.80
CA PRO A 414 13.90 -0.72 -6.14
C PRO A 414 14.59 -1.01 -4.79
N CYS A 415 13.84 -1.10 -3.70
CA CYS A 415 14.43 -1.15 -2.36
C CYS A 415 13.73 -2.11 -1.38
N GLY A 416 12.62 -2.74 -1.77
CA GLY A 416 11.94 -3.71 -0.91
C GLY A 416 10.78 -4.38 -1.61
N ILE A 417 10.30 -5.49 -1.05
CA ILE A 417 9.19 -6.28 -1.61
C ILE A 417 8.11 -6.43 -0.55
N VAL A 418 6.85 -6.47 -0.97
CA VAL A 418 5.71 -6.90 -0.15
C VAL A 418 4.87 -7.89 -0.93
N ILE A 419 4.42 -8.95 -0.25
CA ILE A 419 3.55 -9.97 -0.84
C ILE A 419 2.19 -9.89 -0.16
N ARG A 420 1.14 -9.81 -0.98
CA ARG A 420 -0.24 -9.90 -0.53
C ARG A 420 -0.84 -11.22 -0.97
N GLU A 421 -1.68 -11.81 -0.14
CA GLU A 421 -2.42 -13.04 -0.47
C GLU A 421 -3.92 -12.92 -0.16
N ASP A 422 -4.74 -13.58 -0.98
CA ASP A 422 -6.19 -13.67 -0.79
C ASP A 422 -6.72 -15.01 -1.34
N LEU A 423 -7.91 -15.42 -0.92
CA LEU A 423 -8.63 -16.54 -1.56
C LEU A 423 -9.32 -16.09 -2.87
N ASN A 424 -9.51 -14.79 -3.05
CA ASN A 424 -10.09 -14.18 -4.23
C ASN A 424 -9.01 -13.75 -5.25
N PRO A 425 -9.32 -13.74 -6.56
CA PRO A 425 -8.38 -13.32 -7.60
C PRO A 425 -8.10 -11.81 -7.62
N ILE A 426 -8.83 -11.01 -6.84
CA ILE A 426 -8.65 -9.57 -6.73
C ILE A 426 -8.11 -9.29 -5.32
N ILE A 427 -6.87 -8.83 -5.25
CA ILE A 427 -6.24 -8.37 -4.01
C ILE A 427 -6.76 -6.97 -3.70
N GLY A 428 -7.19 -6.74 -2.46
CA GLY A 428 -7.72 -5.45 -2.02
C GLY A 428 -7.26 -5.06 -0.62
N GLN A 429 -7.91 -4.05 -0.03
CA GLN A 429 -7.56 -3.53 1.30
C GLN A 429 -7.46 -4.63 2.36
N GLY A 430 -8.41 -5.57 2.36
CA GLY A 430 -8.50 -6.64 3.36
C GLY A 430 -7.62 -7.85 3.13
N SER A 431 -6.90 -7.93 2.00
CA SER A 431 -6.05 -9.09 1.72
C SER A 431 -4.87 -9.15 2.69
N SER A 432 -4.43 -10.35 3.05
CA SER A 432 -3.36 -10.52 4.01
C SER A 432 -2.01 -10.07 3.45
N VAL A 433 -1.13 -9.56 4.31
CA VAL A 433 0.30 -9.38 4.05
C VAL A 433 1.05 -10.59 4.61
N VAL A 434 1.91 -11.19 3.80
CA VAL A 434 2.73 -12.35 4.17
C VAL A 434 4.20 -12.03 3.94
N PRO A 435 5.09 -12.29 4.90
CA PRO A 435 6.52 -12.04 4.73
C PRO A 435 7.11 -12.96 3.67
N TYR A 436 8.27 -12.55 3.16
CA TYR A 436 9.03 -13.34 2.19
C TYR A 436 10.48 -13.49 2.61
N TYR A 437 11.15 -14.48 2.02
CA TYR A 437 12.59 -14.67 2.10
C TYR A 437 13.15 -15.12 0.76
N ILE A 438 14.44 -14.87 0.54
CA ILE A 438 15.16 -15.27 -0.67
C ILE A 438 15.87 -16.59 -0.38
N GLU A 439 15.80 -17.54 -1.32
CA GLU A 439 16.55 -18.79 -1.26
C GLU A 439 18.06 -18.52 -1.16
N LYS A 440 18.73 -19.11 -0.15
CA LYS A 440 20.19 -19.09 -0.04
C LYS A 440 20.78 -20.23 -0.87
N LYS A 441 21.66 -19.95 -1.84
CA LYS A 441 22.52 -20.99 -2.44
C LYS A 441 23.57 -21.43 -1.42
N GLN A 442 23.75 -22.75 -1.26
CA GLN A 442 24.62 -23.34 -0.24
C GLN A 442 26.14 -23.20 -0.53
N SER A 443 26.53 -22.66 -1.68
CA SER A 443 27.93 -22.60 -2.12
C SER A 443 28.30 -21.18 -2.53
N GLU A 444 28.84 -20.39 -1.60
CA GLU A 444 29.90 -19.39 -1.80
C GLU A 444 30.00 -18.51 -0.55
N ASN A 445 31.22 -18.35 -0.04
CA ASN A 445 31.54 -17.53 1.13
C ASN A 445 31.45 -16.01 0.84
N GLU A 446 30.92 -15.61 -0.31
CA GLU A 446 30.76 -14.20 -0.72
C GLU A 446 29.27 -13.90 -0.97
N GLN A 447 28.64 -13.28 0.03
CA GLN A 447 27.20 -13.09 0.12
C GLN A 447 26.77 -11.77 -0.53
N GLN A 448 26.82 -11.69 -1.85
CA GLN A 448 26.36 -10.51 -2.59
C GLN A 448 25.61 -10.93 -3.86
N ILE A 449 24.29 -10.72 -3.90
CA ILE A 449 23.54 -10.79 -5.17
C ILE A 449 23.78 -9.46 -5.89
N GLN A 450 24.46 -9.50 -7.02
CA GLN A 450 24.65 -8.36 -7.91
C GLN A 450 23.61 -8.38 -9.02
N ILE A 451 22.93 -7.26 -9.23
CA ILE A 451 21.91 -7.10 -10.26
C ILE A 451 22.32 -5.93 -11.14
N ASP A 452 22.66 -6.21 -12.41
CA ASP A 452 22.91 -5.15 -13.40
C ASP A 452 21.58 -4.64 -13.97
N LEU A 453 21.35 -3.34 -13.84
CA LEU A 453 20.13 -2.68 -14.30
C LEU A 453 20.36 -1.90 -15.60
N ILE A 454 19.75 -2.34 -16.71
CA ILE A 454 19.94 -1.74 -18.03
C ILE A 454 18.96 -0.58 -18.22
N THR A 455 19.44 0.55 -18.76
CA THR A 455 18.60 1.71 -19.07
C THR A 455 18.89 2.21 -20.48
N ASP A 456 17.84 2.62 -21.23
CA ASP A 456 18.02 3.34 -22.49
C ASP A 456 18.62 4.74 -22.24
N THR A 457 19.28 5.32 -23.26
CA THR A 457 19.89 6.65 -23.15
C THR A 457 18.86 7.75 -22.80
N THR A 458 17.66 7.70 -23.39
CA THR A 458 16.59 8.68 -23.14
C THR A 458 16.13 8.61 -21.69
N GLN A 459 15.83 7.40 -21.22
CA GLN A 459 15.40 7.12 -19.87
C GLN A 459 16.48 7.46 -18.84
N SER A 460 17.73 7.14 -19.13
CA SER A 460 18.89 7.49 -18.30
C SER A 460 19.01 9.01 -18.16
N ASN A 461 18.86 9.77 -19.25
CA ASN A 461 18.89 11.23 -19.20
C ASN A 461 17.75 11.82 -18.35
N ILE A 462 16.53 11.30 -18.49
CA ILE A 462 15.39 11.75 -17.68
C ILE A 462 15.67 11.47 -16.19
N ARG A 463 16.07 10.23 -15.87
CA ARG A 463 16.36 9.79 -14.50
C ARG A 463 17.48 10.61 -13.87
N GLN A 464 18.60 10.79 -14.57
CA GLN A 464 19.72 11.62 -14.11
C GLN A 464 19.33 13.09 -13.95
N SER A 465 18.42 13.61 -14.77
CA SER A 465 17.94 14.99 -14.62
C SER A 465 17.07 15.17 -13.37
N LEU A 466 16.38 14.11 -12.93
CA LEU A 466 15.52 14.14 -11.77
C LEU A 466 16.31 13.83 -10.49
N TYR A 467 17.05 12.72 -10.46
CA TYR A 467 17.74 12.24 -9.27
C TYR A 467 19.23 12.61 -9.21
N GLY A 468 19.80 13.22 -10.26
CA GLY A 468 21.21 13.59 -10.29
C GLY A 468 22.09 12.48 -10.88
N LYS A 469 23.20 12.91 -11.51
CA LYS A 469 24.14 12.02 -12.20
C LYS A 469 24.92 11.13 -11.23
N GLU A 470 25.33 11.69 -10.09
CA GLU A 470 26.17 11.01 -9.10
C GLU A 470 25.55 9.70 -8.57
N GLU A 471 24.22 9.65 -8.47
CA GLU A 471 23.49 8.46 -8.04
C GLU A 471 23.32 7.41 -9.13
N PHE A 472 23.44 7.81 -10.40
CA PHE A 472 23.04 7.02 -11.57
C PHE A 472 24.01 7.25 -12.74
N ASN A 473 25.31 7.01 -12.48
CA ASN A 473 26.42 7.37 -13.38
C ASN A 473 26.69 6.38 -14.53
N SER A 474 25.97 5.25 -14.63
CA SER A 474 26.21 4.25 -15.67
C SER A 474 24.93 3.62 -16.21
N ASN A 475 25.00 2.98 -17.38
CA ASN A 475 23.91 2.18 -17.94
C ASN A 475 23.66 0.88 -17.16
N THR A 476 24.23 0.75 -15.95
CA THR A 476 24.20 -0.40 -15.05
C THR A 476 24.14 0.07 -13.59
N ASP A 477 22.97 0.08 -12.95
CA ASP A 477 22.94 0.24 -11.49
C ASP A 477 23.22 -1.10 -10.81
N LEU A 478 23.78 -1.05 -9.60
CA LEU A 478 24.12 -2.22 -8.80
C LEU A 478 23.30 -2.25 -7.51
N ILE A 479 22.48 -3.28 -7.34
CA ILE A 479 21.89 -3.60 -6.04
C ILE A 479 22.79 -4.61 -5.34
N ARG A 480 23.20 -4.31 -4.09
CA ARG A 480 23.92 -5.23 -3.22
C ARG A 480 22.99 -5.65 -2.08
N LEU A 481 22.80 -6.95 -1.90
CA LEU A 481 22.28 -7.48 -0.64
C LEU A 481 23.39 -7.40 0.40
N GLN A 482 23.20 -6.60 1.45
CA GLN A 482 23.98 -6.75 2.66
C GLN A 482 23.25 -7.77 3.54
N GLU A 483 23.97 -8.74 4.12
CA GLU A 483 23.43 -9.42 5.28
C GLU A 483 23.05 -8.37 6.33
N ASN A 484 21.92 -8.55 7.00
CA ASN A 484 21.51 -7.76 8.15
C ASN A 484 22.55 -7.90 9.28
N ILE A 485 23.71 -7.27 9.13
CA ILE A 485 24.60 -6.97 10.25
C ILE A 485 23.98 -5.75 10.90
N ALA A 486 23.11 -6.01 11.87
CA ALA A 486 22.48 -5.00 12.68
C ALA A 486 23.51 -3.98 13.18
N GLU A 487 23.50 -2.77 12.64
CA GLU A 487 23.94 -1.62 13.42
C GLU A 487 22.91 -1.45 14.54
N LYS A 488 23.23 -2.04 15.69
CA LYS A 488 22.49 -1.88 16.94
C LYS A 488 22.59 -0.43 17.40
N THR A 489 21.68 0.41 16.92
CA THR A 489 21.30 1.65 17.58
C THR A 489 19.78 1.70 17.67
N GLN A 490 19.24 0.94 18.63
CA GLN A 490 17.87 1.15 19.12
C GLN A 490 17.83 2.54 19.78
N TYR A 491 17.43 3.55 19.03
CA TYR A 491 17.02 4.82 19.60
C TYR A 491 15.63 4.63 20.22
N ILE A 492 15.58 4.57 21.56
CA ILE A 492 14.34 4.57 22.32
C ILE A 492 13.99 6.03 22.59
N ASP A 493 12.91 6.54 21.98
CA ASP A 493 12.45 7.91 22.19
C ASP A 493 12.06 8.12 23.67
N PRO A 494 12.62 9.11 24.39
CA PRO A 494 12.26 9.40 25.78
C PRO A 494 10.77 9.73 25.98
N LEU A 495 10.08 10.27 24.96
CA LEU A 495 8.62 10.49 25.00
C LEU A 495 7.84 9.17 25.00
N PHE A 496 8.46 8.09 24.52
CA PHE A 496 7.86 6.76 24.49
C PHE A 496 7.93 6.08 25.86
N GLN A 497 8.98 6.30 26.66
CA GLN A 497 9.01 5.83 28.06
C GLN A 497 7.86 6.43 28.86
N ASP A 498 7.59 7.73 28.71
CA ASP A 498 6.55 8.42 29.48
C ASP A 498 5.13 7.95 29.10
N ASN A 499 4.87 7.67 27.82
CA ASN A 499 3.58 7.15 27.37
C ASN A 499 3.40 5.66 27.70
N LEU A 500 4.45 4.83 27.61
CA LEU A 500 4.38 3.42 28.01
C LEU A 500 4.17 3.28 29.52
N ILE A 501 4.86 4.11 30.32
CA ILE A 501 4.67 4.16 31.78
C ILE A 501 3.25 4.63 32.10
N ARG A 502 2.71 5.64 31.42
CA ARG A 502 1.32 6.10 31.64
C ARG A 502 0.27 5.07 31.22
N GLN A 503 0.45 4.40 30.08
CA GLN A 503 -0.47 3.36 29.60
C GLN A 503 -0.38 2.11 30.48
N ASN A 504 0.81 1.72 30.92
CA ASN A 504 0.98 0.61 31.87
C ASN A 504 0.43 0.95 33.25
N ILE A 505 0.57 2.20 33.74
CA ILE A 505 -0.08 2.64 34.97
C ILE A 505 -1.60 2.68 34.81
N GLN A 506 -2.13 3.07 33.66
CA GLN A 506 -3.57 3.04 33.39
C GLN A 506 -4.12 1.62 33.27
N SER A 507 -3.41 0.70 32.62
CA SER A 507 -3.81 -0.70 32.49
C SER A 507 -3.68 -1.45 33.83
N ILE A 508 -2.65 -1.17 34.62
CA ILE A 508 -2.51 -1.66 36.01
C ILE A 508 -3.63 -1.09 36.88
N LYS A 509 -3.96 0.21 36.78
CA LYS A 509 -5.10 0.80 37.49
C LYS A 509 -6.44 0.23 37.04
N LEU A 510 -6.60 -0.08 35.75
CA LEU A 510 -7.80 -0.75 35.23
C LEU A 510 -7.88 -2.19 35.75
N GLN A 511 -6.78 -2.94 35.74
CA GLN A 511 -6.71 -4.29 36.28
C GLN A 511 -6.94 -4.30 37.80
N GLU A 512 -6.38 -3.37 38.56
CA GLU A 512 -6.68 -3.21 39.98
C GLU A 512 -8.14 -2.83 40.23
N LYS A 513 -8.72 -1.95 39.40
CA LYS A 513 -10.13 -1.55 39.54
C LYS A 513 -11.06 -2.71 39.20
N THR A 514 -10.74 -3.50 38.18
CA THR A 514 -11.45 -4.72 37.80
C THR A 514 -11.28 -5.79 38.88
N MET A 515 -10.08 -6.01 39.41
CA MET A 515 -9.83 -6.94 40.52
C MET A 515 -10.54 -6.51 41.81
N ARG A 516 -10.59 -5.22 42.14
CA ARG A 516 -11.40 -4.70 43.27
C ARG A 516 -12.89 -4.84 43.03
N HIS A 517 -13.35 -4.71 41.78
CA HIS A 517 -14.75 -4.96 41.41
C HIS A 517 -15.11 -6.44 41.54
N PHE A 518 -14.24 -7.35 41.09
CA PHE A 518 -14.42 -8.80 41.25
C PHE A 518 -14.27 -9.26 42.71
N ALA A 519 -13.35 -8.69 43.48
CA ALA A 519 -13.22 -8.95 44.92
C ALA A 519 -14.45 -8.44 45.69
N GLY A 520 -14.96 -7.26 45.35
CA GLY A 520 -16.21 -6.73 45.91
C GLY A 520 -17.44 -7.55 45.52
N TYR A 521 -17.47 -8.13 44.31
CA TYR A 521 -18.53 -9.05 43.88
C TYR A 521 -18.46 -10.39 44.63
N HIS A 522 -17.25 -10.89 44.90
CA HIS A 522 -17.05 -12.09 45.71
C HIS A 522 -17.39 -11.87 47.18
N ASP A 523 -17.06 -10.71 47.78
CA ASP A 523 -17.46 -10.36 49.14
C ASP A 523 -18.99 -10.16 49.27
N TYR A 524 -19.64 -9.59 48.25
CA TYR A 524 -21.10 -9.45 48.23
C TYR A 524 -21.81 -10.81 48.08
N GLN A 525 -21.26 -11.74 47.29
CA GLN A 525 -21.78 -13.11 47.20
C GLN A 525 -21.50 -13.93 48.47
N TYR A 526 -20.36 -13.75 49.14
CA TYR A 526 -20.06 -14.39 50.42
C TYR A 526 -20.94 -13.84 51.55
N GLN A 527 -21.21 -12.53 51.60
CA GLN A 527 -22.10 -11.93 52.60
C GLN A 527 -23.57 -12.32 52.40
N THR A 528 -24.03 -12.46 51.15
CA THR A 528 -25.40 -12.92 50.86
C THR A 528 -25.58 -14.42 51.08
N GLN A 529 -24.57 -15.26 50.82
CA GLN A 529 -24.61 -16.69 51.17
C GLN A 529 -24.50 -16.92 52.68
N THR A 530 -23.67 -16.16 53.40
CA THR A 530 -23.59 -16.30 54.86
C THR A 530 -24.86 -15.81 55.56
N HIS A 531 -25.51 -14.72 55.12
CA HIS A 531 -26.80 -14.28 55.68
C HIS A 531 -27.99 -15.20 55.32
N GLY A 532 -27.96 -15.87 54.16
CA GLY A 532 -28.98 -16.85 53.77
C GLY A 532 -28.90 -18.15 54.58
N THR A 533 -27.71 -18.53 55.04
CA THR A 533 -27.48 -19.79 55.76
C THR A 533 -27.80 -19.67 57.27
N THR A 534 -27.64 -18.48 57.87
CA THR A 534 -28.01 -18.25 59.29
C THR A 534 -29.52 -18.14 59.52
N MET A 535 -30.30 -17.70 58.53
CA MET A 535 -31.78 -17.68 58.59
C MET A 535 -32.43 -19.06 58.37
N PHE A 536 -31.75 -19.98 57.70
CA PHE A 536 -32.26 -21.34 57.43
C PHE A 536 -31.97 -22.34 58.57
N GLN A 537 -31.02 -22.06 59.47
CA GLN A 537 -30.75 -22.92 60.64
C GLN A 537 -31.51 -22.55 61.91
N GLN A 538 -32.14 -21.36 61.99
CA GLN A 538 -33.01 -21.00 63.14
C GLN A 538 -34.50 -21.33 62.93
N SER A 539 -34.94 -21.71 61.73
CA SER A 539 -36.35 -22.04 61.44
C SER A 539 -36.69 -23.55 61.48
N GLN A 540 -35.69 -24.42 61.67
CA GLN A 540 -35.87 -25.89 61.74
C GLN A 540 -35.93 -26.48 63.17
N GLN A 541 -35.90 -25.65 64.22
CA GLN A 541 -36.05 -26.12 65.61
C GLN A 541 -37.43 -25.90 66.23
N ASN A 542 -38.40 -25.34 65.51
CA ASN A 542 -39.76 -25.18 66.00
C ASN A 542 -40.78 -25.66 64.95
N LYS A 543 -41.50 -26.73 65.31
CA LYS A 543 -42.68 -27.32 64.65
C LYS A 543 -42.38 -28.51 63.73
N THR A 544 -42.32 -29.70 64.33
CA THR A 544 -43.43 -30.67 64.22
C THR A 544 -43.32 -31.72 65.32
N THR A 545 -44.01 -31.46 66.43
CA THR A 545 -44.77 -32.48 67.16
C THR A 545 -46.03 -32.82 66.35
N HIS A 546 -46.47 -34.08 66.45
CA HIS A 546 -47.63 -34.74 65.82
C HIS A 546 -47.44 -35.28 64.38
N ARG A 547 -47.16 -36.60 64.24
CA ARG A 547 -48.11 -37.75 64.16
C ARG A 547 -48.97 -37.69 62.89
N GLN A 548 -48.68 -38.50 61.87
CA GLN A 548 -49.06 -39.91 61.65
C GLN A 548 -50.33 -40.09 60.81
N SER A 549 -50.23 -41.06 59.89
CA SER A 549 -51.28 -41.88 59.25
C SER A 549 -52.28 -41.25 58.27
N GLY A 550 -52.19 -41.71 57.02
CA GLY A 550 -53.20 -42.64 56.50
C GLY A 550 -54.34 -42.07 55.67
N GLY A 551 -54.28 -42.33 54.36
CA GLY A 551 -55.38 -43.01 53.66
C GLY A 551 -56.46 -42.19 52.95
N SER A 552 -56.83 -42.75 51.79
CA SER A 552 -58.12 -42.68 51.08
C SER A 552 -58.26 -41.70 49.89
N THR A 553 -58.19 -42.32 48.71
CA THR A 553 -59.18 -42.28 47.61
C THR A 553 -60.13 -41.09 47.48
N GLY A 554 -60.23 -40.55 46.26
CA GLY A 554 -61.51 -40.04 45.75
C GLY A 554 -61.45 -38.91 44.73
N LYS A 555 -61.34 -39.30 43.46
CA LYS A 555 -62.01 -38.76 42.25
C LYS A 555 -62.56 -37.32 42.25
N ARG A 556 -62.20 -36.63 41.14
CA ARG A 556 -63.00 -35.79 40.21
C ARG A 556 -63.80 -34.63 40.85
N PHE A 557 -63.67 -33.39 40.38
CA PHE A 557 -64.09 -32.95 39.05
C PHE A 557 -63.49 -31.55 38.74
N SER A 558 -63.30 -31.29 37.45
CA SER A 558 -63.51 -30.04 36.68
C SER A 558 -64.06 -28.84 37.47
N SER A 559 -63.77 -27.57 37.18
CA SER A 559 -63.22 -26.90 36.00
C SER A 559 -63.09 -25.41 36.35
N SER A 560 -62.13 -24.73 35.73
CA SER A 560 -62.20 -23.33 35.26
C SER A 560 -62.86 -22.27 36.16
N SER A 561 -62.02 -21.35 36.63
CA SER A 561 -61.99 -19.95 36.17
C SER A 561 -60.71 -19.30 36.61
#